data_AF-A0A7X8D0A9-F1
#
_entry.id   AF-A0A7X8D0A9-F1
#
_cell.length_a   1.000
_cell.length_b   1.000
_cell.length_c   1.000
_cell.angle_alpha   90.00
_cell.angle_beta   90.00
_cell.angle_gamma   90.00
#
_symmetry.space_group_name_H-M   'P 1'
#
loop_
_entity.id
_entity.type
_entity.pdbx_description
1 polymer ?
#
loop_
_entity_poly.entity_id
_entity_poly.type
_entity_poly.pdbx_seq_one_letter_code
_entity_poly.pdbx_strand_id
1 'polypeptide(L)'
;HHRRSEEYIENTLLDYIEPYASSTCELVTEIVQYMEDIKLTKFEADALMAGIVVDTNSFTFKTGVRTFEAASFLRRSGADNVDVKELFNESIDFMKKKTEIIERSEIVFGDVAVSYVDENSDDSNVIAAQSADELLMIKDVKASFVLVRNKDYINVSGRSVGNFNVQVMMEYLGGGGHLNMAGAQIQTQDMEEAKSKLFEAIIQYKKENNQ
;
A
#
# COMPACT_ATOMS: atom_id res chain seq x y z
N HIS A 1 -2.91 1.21 15.93
CA HIS A 1 -3.99 1.32 14.91
C HIS A 1 -4.23 0.05 14.07
N HIS A 2 -3.54 -1.07 14.33
CA HIS A 2 -3.84 -2.36 13.70
C HIS A 2 -4.61 -3.27 14.67
N ARG A 3 -5.26 -4.32 14.14
CA ARG A 3 -5.77 -5.41 14.99
C ARG A 3 -4.59 -6.14 15.64
N ARG A 4 -4.81 -6.64 16.85
CA ARG A 4 -3.82 -7.43 17.57
C ARG A 4 -3.53 -8.74 16.81
N SER A 5 -2.26 -9.02 16.58
CA SER A 5 -1.74 -10.28 16.05
C SER A 5 -1.56 -11.34 17.16
N GLU A 6 -1.29 -12.60 16.76
CA GLU A 6 -0.95 -13.67 17.70
C GLU A 6 0.34 -13.36 18.47
N GLU A 7 1.33 -12.76 17.81
CA GLU A 7 2.48 -12.14 18.46
C GLU A 7 2.11 -10.74 18.98
N TYR A 8 2.26 -10.50 20.28
CA TYR A 8 1.97 -9.21 20.92
C TYR A 8 2.96 -8.92 22.06
N ILE A 9 3.12 -7.64 22.40
CA ILE A 9 3.99 -7.24 23.52
C ILE A 9 3.29 -7.57 24.84
N GLU A 10 3.85 -8.48 25.62
CA GLU A 10 3.31 -8.85 26.93
C GLU A 10 3.78 -7.89 28.03
N ASN A 11 3.05 -7.85 29.16
CA ASN A 11 3.41 -7.08 30.37
C ASN A 11 3.55 -5.56 30.15
N THR A 12 2.72 -4.98 29.28
CA THR A 12 2.64 -3.53 29.13
C THR A 12 1.93 -2.89 30.32
N LEU A 13 2.35 -1.68 30.70
CA LEU A 13 1.64 -0.89 31.71
C LEU A 13 0.30 -0.34 31.18
N LEU A 14 0.25 -0.05 29.89
CA LEU A 14 -0.93 0.46 29.19
C LEU A 14 -0.89 0.06 27.71
N ASP A 15 -2.01 -0.43 27.20
CA ASP A 15 -2.24 -0.70 25.78
C ASP A 15 -3.28 0.27 25.23
N TYR A 16 -2.93 1.03 24.19
CA TYR A 16 -3.87 1.88 23.45
C TYR A 16 -3.96 1.41 22.00
N ILE A 17 -4.93 0.54 21.72
CA ILE A 17 -5.09 -0.14 20.42
C ILE A 17 -6.46 0.21 19.84
N GLU A 18 -6.46 1.05 18.81
CA GLU A 18 -7.66 1.47 18.06
C GLU A 18 -7.55 1.02 16.59
N PRO A 19 -8.07 -0.16 16.20
CA PRO A 19 -7.93 -0.70 14.85
C PRO A 19 -8.61 0.09 13.73
N TYR A 20 -9.50 1.02 14.10
CA TYR A 20 -10.26 1.87 13.18
C TYR A 20 -9.68 3.28 13.02
N ALA A 21 -8.70 3.66 13.85
CA ALA A 21 -7.96 4.91 13.65
C ALA A 21 -7.16 4.85 12.36
N SER A 22 -6.98 5.99 11.69
CA SER A 22 -6.30 6.00 10.39
C SER A 22 -4.83 5.61 10.54
N SER A 23 -4.16 6.18 11.53
CA SER A 23 -2.74 6.03 11.77
C SER A 23 -2.42 6.06 13.25
N THR A 24 -1.22 5.60 13.62
CA THR A 24 -0.70 5.86 14.98
C THR A 24 -0.47 7.37 15.20
N CYS A 25 -0.18 8.13 14.14
CA CYS A 25 -0.03 9.58 14.23
C CYS A 25 -1.35 10.27 14.61
N GLU A 26 -2.51 9.78 14.16
CA GLU A 26 -3.83 10.23 14.64
C GLU A 26 -3.95 10.06 16.16
N LEU A 27 -3.66 8.86 16.66
CA LEU A 27 -3.77 8.52 18.10
C LEU A 27 -2.83 9.36 18.97
N VAL A 28 -1.59 9.55 18.53
CA VAL A 28 -0.61 10.40 19.24
C VAL A 28 -1.07 11.85 19.23
N THR A 29 -1.62 12.34 18.12
CA THR A 29 -2.13 13.71 18.00
C THR A 29 -3.30 13.96 18.95
N GLU A 30 -4.19 12.98 19.13
CA GLU A 30 -5.26 13.08 20.13
C GLU A 30 -4.71 13.18 21.54
N ILE A 31 -3.71 12.36 21.90
CA ILE A 31 -3.09 12.40 23.24
C ILE A 31 -2.44 13.78 23.49
N VAL A 32 -1.69 14.30 22.50
CA VAL A 32 -1.02 15.60 22.61
C VAL A 32 -2.02 16.74 22.85
N GLN A 33 -3.23 16.67 22.26
CA GLN A 33 -4.28 17.68 22.47
C GLN A 33 -4.74 17.80 23.93
N TYR A 34 -4.61 16.74 24.73
CA TYR A 34 -5.00 16.74 26.15
C TYR A 34 -3.83 17.06 27.09
N MET A 35 -2.62 17.27 26.58
CA MET A 35 -1.45 17.61 27.39
C MET A 35 -1.27 19.12 27.46
N GLU A 36 -1.30 19.69 28.67
CA GLU A 36 -1.24 21.16 28.87
C GLU A 36 0.13 21.77 28.51
N ASP A 37 1.21 21.02 28.68
CA ASP A 37 2.59 21.52 28.57
C ASP A 37 3.29 21.17 27.25
N ILE A 38 2.62 20.51 26.31
CA ILE A 38 3.22 20.15 25.02
C ILE A 38 2.82 21.14 23.94
N LYS A 39 3.83 21.80 23.36
CA LYS A 39 3.68 22.60 22.15
C LYS A 39 4.53 21.99 21.05
N LEU A 40 3.86 21.52 20.00
CA LEU A 40 4.55 20.99 18.83
C LEU A 40 5.30 22.12 18.13
N THR A 41 6.54 21.84 17.77
CA THR A 41 7.26 22.60 16.75
C THR A 41 6.61 22.36 15.39
N LYS A 42 6.91 23.24 14.43
CA LYS A 42 6.46 23.07 13.05
C LYS A 42 6.84 21.68 12.49
N PHE A 43 8.09 21.29 12.67
CA PHE A 43 8.61 20.02 12.17
C PHE A 43 7.88 18.81 12.77
N GLU A 44 7.60 18.82 14.08
CA GLU A 44 6.84 17.74 14.72
C GLU A 44 5.39 17.68 14.21
N ALA A 45 4.77 18.84 13.97
CA ALA A 45 3.43 18.91 13.39
C ALA A 45 3.41 18.40 11.93
N ASP A 46 4.42 18.76 11.13
CA ASP A 46 4.61 18.25 9.76
C ASP A 46 4.79 16.73 9.77
N ALA A 47 5.63 16.19 10.65
CA ALA A 47 5.92 14.76 10.74
C ALA A 47 4.66 13.95 11.11
N LEU A 48 3.89 14.41 12.09
CA LEU A 48 2.62 13.77 12.47
C LEU A 48 1.60 13.86 11.33
N MET A 49 1.52 15.00 10.65
CA MET A 49 0.61 15.17 9.50
C MET A 49 1.01 14.26 8.35
N ALA A 50 2.30 14.15 8.05
CA ALA A 50 2.86 13.27 7.03
C ALA A 50 2.47 11.81 7.28
N GLY A 51 2.57 11.34 8.53
CA GLY A 51 2.14 9.99 8.89
C GLY A 51 0.63 9.75 8.71
N ILE A 52 -0.23 10.74 9.01
CA ILE A 52 -1.67 10.66 8.69
C ILE A 52 -1.87 10.60 7.17
N VAL A 53 -1.20 11.46 6.41
CA VAL A 53 -1.35 11.54 4.94
C VAL A 53 -0.94 10.23 4.26
N VAL A 54 0.15 9.59 4.69
CA VAL A 54 0.61 8.30 4.13
C VAL A 54 -0.39 7.19 4.41
N ASP A 55 -0.72 6.96 5.68
CA ASP A 55 -1.58 5.84 6.08
C ASP A 55 -3.02 5.95 5.52
N THR A 56 -3.46 7.18 5.27
CA THR A 56 -4.79 7.45 4.68
C THR A 56 -4.79 7.53 3.17
N ASN A 57 -3.63 7.42 2.50
CA ASN A 57 -3.47 7.74 1.09
C ASN A 57 -4.13 9.11 0.75
N SER A 58 -3.64 10.17 1.39
CA SER A 58 -4.18 11.53 1.28
C SER A 58 -5.67 11.62 1.60
N PHE A 59 -6.07 11.09 2.77
CA PHE A 59 -7.43 11.11 3.31
C PHE A 59 -8.47 10.28 2.53
N THR A 60 -8.06 9.38 1.64
CA THR A 60 -8.97 8.54 0.83
C THR A 60 -9.28 7.16 1.44
N PHE A 61 -8.45 6.69 2.38
CA PHE A 61 -8.56 5.37 2.99
C PHE A 61 -8.58 5.46 4.53
N LYS A 62 -9.50 4.71 5.16
CA LYS A 62 -9.67 4.66 6.64
C LYS A 62 -9.73 6.03 7.32
N THR A 63 -10.31 7.02 6.65
CA THR A 63 -10.43 8.37 7.16
C THR A 63 -11.75 8.56 7.89
N GLY A 64 -11.70 8.84 9.20
CA GLY A 64 -12.85 9.18 10.03
C GLY A 64 -12.93 10.65 10.38
N VAL A 65 -13.97 11.04 11.13
CA VAL A 65 -14.09 12.40 11.70
C VAL A 65 -12.88 12.74 12.57
N ARG A 66 -12.44 11.80 13.41
CA ARG A 66 -11.26 11.91 14.29
C ARG A 66 -9.98 12.21 13.51
N THR A 67 -9.80 11.59 12.34
CA THR A 67 -8.67 11.84 11.45
C THR A 67 -8.62 13.30 10.99
N PHE A 68 -9.76 13.87 10.61
CA PHE A 68 -9.84 15.28 10.20
C PHE A 68 -9.67 16.24 11.39
N GLU A 69 -10.14 15.88 12.58
CA GLU A 69 -9.93 16.66 13.80
C GLU A 69 -8.45 16.71 14.18
N ALA A 70 -7.76 15.56 14.14
CA ALA A 70 -6.31 15.46 14.35
C ALA A 70 -5.55 16.31 13.31
N ALA A 71 -5.87 16.17 12.02
CA ALA A 71 -5.27 17.00 10.97
C ALA A 71 -5.53 18.49 11.18
N SER A 72 -6.74 18.87 11.60
CA SER A 72 -7.10 20.25 11.93
C SER A 72 -6.24 20.81 13.07
N PHE A 73 -6.01 20.02 14.11
CA PHE A 73 -5.11 20.39 15.21
C PHE A 73 -3.67 20.57 14.73
N LEU A 74 -3.13 19.61 13.97
CA LEU A 74 -1.76 19.70 13.45
C LEU A 74 -1.56 20.91 12.55
N ARG A 75 -2.55 21.24 11.71
CA ARG A 75 -2.53 22.45 10.88
C ARG A 75 -2.52 23.72 11.74
N ARG A 76 -3.28 23.77 12.84
CA ARG A 76 -3.20 24.88 13.82
C ARG A 76 -1.84 24.95 14.51
N SER A 77 -1.20 23.82 14.76
CA SER A 77 0.14 23.71 15.35
C SER A 77 1.28 23.99 14.35
N GLY A 78 0.96 24.37 13.11
CA GLY A 78 1.93 24.85 12.12
C GLY A 78 2.28 23.88 11.01
N ALA A 79 1.69 22.67 10.98
CA ALA A 79 1.90 21.73 9.88
C ALA A 79 1.55 22.38 8.53
N ASP A 80 2.40 22.23 7.51
CA ASP A 80 2.20 22.76 6.17
C ASP A 80 2.09 21.67 5.11
N ASN A 81 1.00 21.71 4.34
CA ASN A 81 0.73 20.71 3.32
C ASN A 81 1.73 20.73 2.17
N VAL A 82 2.38 21.88 1.89
CA VAL A 82 3.45 21.97 0.90
C VAL A 82 4.67 21.20 1.40
N ASP A 83 5.13 21.49 2.61
CA ASP A 83 6.29 20.82 3.21
C ASP A 83 6.03 19.31 3.38
N VAL A 84 4.84 18.94 3.87
CA VAL A 84 4.43 17.53 3.97
C VAL A 84 4.42 16.85 2.60
N LYS A 85 3.92 17.51 1.55
CA LYS A 85 3.94 16.96 0.19
C LYS A 85 5.39 16.79 -0.31
N GLU A 86 6.26 17.75 -0.03
CA GLU A 86 7.65 17.70 -0.45
C GLU A 86 8.43 16.52 0.14
N LEU A 87 8.07 16.06 1.34
CA LEU A 87 8.63 14.84 1.95
C LEU A 87 8.41 13.57 1.11
N PHE A 88 7.41 13.58 0.21
CA PHE A 88 7.05 12.45 -0.65
C PHE A 88 7.42 12.67 -2.11
N ASN A 89 8.17 13.72 -2.43
CA ASN A 89 8.63 13.93 -3.81
C ASN A 89 9.59 12.80 -4.24
N GLU A 90 9.32 12.26 -5.42
CA GLU A 90 10.15 11.23 -6.04
C GLU A 90 11.17 11.85 -7.00
N SER A 91 12.28 11.14 -7.23
CA SER A 91 13.26 11.54 -8.24
C SER A 91 12.70 11.34 -9.66
N ILE A 92 13.24 12.11 -10.62
CA ILE A 92 12.83 11.97 -12.03
C ILE A 92 13.12 10.57 -12.58
N ASP A 93 14.21 9.92 -12.13
CA ASP A 93 14.57 8.58 -12.58
C ASP A 93 13.60 7.53 -12.04
N PHE A 94 13.16 7.69 -10.79
CA PHE A 94 12.12 6.86 -10.19
C PHE A 94 10.79 7.01 -10.93
N MET A 95 10.38 8.25 -11.21
CA MET A 95 9.17 8.54 -11.99
C MET A 95 9.20 7.93 -13.40
N LYS A 96 10.36 7.97 -14.08
CA LYS A 96 10.52 7.37 -15.42
C LYS A 96 10.34 5.86 -15.39
N LYS A 97 10.98 5.17 -14.45
CA LYS A 97 10.84 3.70 -14.28
C LYS A 97 9.39 3.31 -13.99
N LYS A 98 8.72 4.04 -13.09
CA LYS A 98 7.31 3.82 -12.77
C LYS A 98 6.41 4.00 -14.01
N THR A 99 6.67 5.04 -14.80
CA THR A 99 5.94 5.31 -16.05
C THR A 99 6.15 4.20 -17.08
N GLU A 100 7.36 3.67 -17.22
CA GLU A 100 7.66 2.56 -18.13
C GLU A 100 6.89 1.29 -17.76
N ILE A 101 6.73 1.00 -16.46
CA ILE A 101 5.92 -0.12 -15.98
C ILE A 101 4.44 0.09 -16.35
N ILE A 102 3.93 1.31 -16.19
CA ILE A 102 2.54 1.62 -16.54
C ILE A 102 2.32 1.53 -18.05
N GLU A 103 3.27 2.02 -18.85
CA GLU A 103 3.23 1.94 -20.33
C GLU A 103 3.18 0.49 -20.82
N ARG A 104 3.90 -0.42 -20.17
CA ARG A 104 3.93 -1.84 -20.50
C ARG A 104 2.73 -2.64 -19.99
N SER A 105 1.83 -2.01 -19.24
CA SER A 105 0.71 -2.72 -18.62
C SER A 105 -0.34 -3.14 -19.64
N GLU A 106 -1.00 -4.27 -19.34
CA GLU A 106 -2.13 -4.78 -20.10
C GLU A 106 -3.35 -5.01 -19.19
N ILE A 107 -4.55 -4.79 -19.74
CA ILE A 107 -5.79 -5.14 -19.06
C ILE A 107 -6.23 -6.54 -19.51
N VAL A 108 -6.23 -7.46 -18.57
CA VAL A 108 -6.64 -8.86 -18.75
C VAL A 108 -7.93 -9.14 -17.99
N PHE A 109 -8.70 -10.11 -18.49
CA PHE A 109 -9.97 -10.55 -17.89
C PHE A 109 -11.01 -9.43 -17.64
N GLY A 110 -10.86 -8.29 -18.34
CA GLY A 110 -11.76 -7.14 -18.33
C GLY A 110 -11.59 -6.15 -17.17
N ASP A 111 -10.98 -6.55 -16.06
CA ASP A 111 -10.89 -5.74 -14.83
C ASP A 111 -9.58 -5.94 -14.03
N VAL A 112 -8.55 -6.57 -14.61
CA VAL A 112 -7.25 -6.78 -13.97
C VAL A 112 -6.14 -6.16 -14.80
N ALA A 113 -5.32 -5.29 -14.20
CA ALA A 113 -4.13 -4.74 -14.83
C ALA A 113 -2.89 -5.59 -14.49
N VAL A 114 -2.07 -5.91 -15.48
CA VAL A 114 -0.82 -6.67 -15.25
C VAL A 114 0.34 -5.97 -15.95
N SER A 115 1.47 -5.86 -15.26
CA SER A 115 2.72 -5.36 -15.84
C SER A 115 3.93 -6.10 -15.25
N TYR A 116 5.13 -5.76 -15.72
CA TYR A 116 6.36 -6.39 -15.26
C TYR A 116 7.59 -5.48 -15.34
N VAL A 117 8.55 -5.77 -14.47
CA VAL A 117 9.90 -5.24 -14.42
C VAL A 117 10.86 -6.39 -14.71
N ASP A 118 11.49 -6.36 -15.88
CA ASP A 118 12.41 -7.41 -16.33
C ASP A 118 13.88 -7.11 -15.98
N GLU A 119 14.07 -6.40 -14.88
CA GLU A 119 15.38 -5.99 -14.37
C GLU A 119 15.46 -6.20 -12.86
N ASN A 120 16.61 -6.72 -12.43
CA ASN A 120 16.90 -6.94 -11.03
C ASN A 120 17.69 -5.74 -10.49
N SER A 121 16.98 -4.81 -9.84
CA SER A 121 17.55 -3.67 -9.14
C SER A 121 17.00 -3.59 -7.72
N ASP A 122 17.76 -2.97 -6.81
CA ASP A 122 17.38 -2.88 -5.39
C ASP A 122 16.02 -2.19 -5.20
N ASP A 123 15.69 -1.22 -6.06
CA ASP A 123 14.44 -0.47 -6.02
C ASP A 123 13.29 -1.15 -6.79
N SER A 124 13.55 -2.21 -7.56
CA SER A 124 12.56 -2.80 -8.48
C SER A 124 11.28 -3.24 -7.77
N ASN A 125 11.40 -3.81 -6.56
CA ASN A 125 10.24 -4.25 -5.77
C ASN A 125 9.42 -3.06 -5.24
N VAL A 126 10.07 -1.97 -4.83
CA VAL A 126 9.41 -0.75 -4.33
C VAL A 126 8.67 -0.05 -5.46
N ILE A 127 9.34 0.14 -6.61
CA ILE A 127 8.74 0.74 -7.80
C ILE A 127 7.55 -0.10 -8.25
N ALA A 128 7.68 -1.43 -8.30
CA ALA A 128 6.60 -2.31 -8.71
C ALA A 128 5.37 -2.24 -7.78
N ALA A 129 5.59 -2.18 -6.46
CA ALA A 129 4.51 -2.03 -5.50
C ALA A 129 3.73 -0.72 -5.72
N GLN A 130 4.43 0.40 -5.92
CA GLN A 130 3.80 1.69 -6.19
C GLN A 130 3.15 1.75 -7.58
N SER A 131 3.76 1.16 -8.61
CA SER A 131 3.14 1.00 -9.92
C SER A 131 1.85 0.19 -9.84
N ALA A 132 1.80 -0.86 -9.01
CA ALA A 132 0.57 -1.61 -8.79
C ALA A 132 -0.53 -0.71 -8.18
N ASP A 133 -0.18 0.15 -7.21
CA ASP A 133 -1.12 1.12 -6.63
C ASP A 133 -1.64 2.12 -7.69
N GLU A 134 -0.78 2.61 -8.59
CA GLU A 134 -1.18 3.52 -9.68
C GLU A 134 -2.05 2.84 -10.74
N LEU A 135 -1.77 1.57 -11.07
CA LEU A 135 -2.59 0.79 -12.01
C LEU A 135 -4.04 0.62 -11.53
N LEU A 136 -4.29 0.64 -10.22
CA LEU A 136 -5.66 0.63 -9.67
C LEU A 136 -6.44 1.93 -9.91
N MET A 137 -5.76 3.02 -10.26
CA MET A 137 -6.42 4.28 -10.61
C MET A 137 -7.00 4.26 -12.03
N ILE A 138 -6.64 3.26 -12.85
CA ILE A 138 -7.23 3.07 -14.17
C ILE A 138 -8.70 2.69 -14.00
N LYS A 139 -9.57 3.39 -14.74
CA LYS A 139 -11.01 3.16 -14.70
C LYS A 139 -11.34 1.68 -14.95
N ASP A 140 -12.26 1.15 -14.15
CA ASP A 140 -12.79 -0.21 -14.23
C ASP A 140 -11.80 -1.32 -13.81
N VAL A 141 -10.54 -0.99 -13.46
CA VAL A 141 -9.58 -1.93 -12.87
C VAL A 141 -9.93 -2.19 -11.41
N LYS A 142 -10.02 -3.46 -11.03
CA LYS A 142 -10.33 -3.91 -9.66
C LYS A 142 -9.14 -4.53 -8.96
N ALA A 143 -8.18 -5.05 -9.71
CA ALA A 143 -6.92 -5.57 -9.20
C ALA A 143 -5.78 -5.25 -10.16
N SER A 144 -4.58 -5.10 -9.60
CA SER A 144 -3.35 -4.90 -10.36
C SER A 144 -2.27 -5.84 -9.86
N PHE A 145 -1.42 -6.29 -10.79
CA PHE A 145 -0.27 -7.12 -10.48
C PHE A 145 0.96 -6.63 -11.23
N VAL A 146 2.08 -6.47 -10.53
CA VAL A 146 3.36 -6.17 -11.16
C VAL A 146 4.35 -7.28 -10.81
N LEU A 147 4.89 -7.92 -11.84
CA LEU A 147 5.91 -8.95 -11.73
C LEU A 147 7.30 -8.33 -11.73
N VAL A 148 8.22 -8.83 -10.91
CA VAL A 148 9.59 -8.30 -10.79
C VAL A 148 10.59 -9.43 -10.85
N ARG A 149 11.50 -9.36 -11.83
CA ARG A 149 12.63 -10.28 -11.92
C ARG A 149 13.57 -10.09 -10.72
N ASN A 150 13.78 -11.16 -9.96
CA ASN A 150 14.85 -11.28 -8.97
C ASN A 150 15.86 -12.34 -9.44
N LYS A 151 16.92 -12.59 -8.64
CA LYS A 151 18.02 -13.50 -9.03
C LYS A 151 17.56 -14.92 -9.39
N ASP A 152 16.68 -15.49 -8.58
CA ASP A 152 16.29 -16.91 -8.69
C ASP A 152 14.78 -17.13 -8.86
N TYR A 153 13.97 -16.09 -8.68
CA TYR A 153 12.52 -16.13 -8.78
C TYR A 153 11.95 -14.84 -9.39
N ILE A 154 10.67 -14.85 -9.71
CA ILE A 154 9.90 -13.67 -10.06
C ILE A 154 8.94 -13.35 -8.91
N ASN A 155 9.06 -12.14 -8.36
CA ASN A 155 8.18 -11.65 -7.33
C ASN A 155 6.92 -11.09 -7.97
N VAL A 156 5.76 -11.27 -7.34
CA VAL A 156 4.48 -10.71 -7.80
C VAL A 156 3.94 -9.83 -6.69
N SER A 157 3.71 -8.56 -6.99
CA SER A 157 3.04 -7.61 -6.09
C SER A 157 1.60 -7.42 -6.55
N GLY A 158 0.64 -7.81 -5.73
CA GLY A 158 -0.80 -7.66 -5.99
C GLY A 158 -1.44 -6.54 -5.17
N ARG A 159 -2.35 -5.79 -5.79
CA ARG A 159 -3.21 -4.79 -5.15
C ARG A 159 -4.64 -4.92 -5.64
N SER A 160 -5.62 -4.52 -4.83
CA SER A 160 -7.01 -4.44 -5.27
C SER A 160 -7.85 -3.43 -4.51
N VAL A 161 -9.02 -3.15 -5.07
CA VAL A 161 -10.07 -2.32 -4.47
C VAL A 161 -11.34 -3.14 -4.18
N GLY A 162 -12.08 -2.72 -3.16
CA GLY A 162 -13.35 -3.33 -2.79
C GLY A 162 -13.19 -4.77 -2.30
N ASN A 163 -13.95 -5.70 -2.90
CA ASN A 163 -14.03 -7.11 -2.47
C ASN A 163 -13.15 -8.05 -3.31
N PHE A 164 -12.31 -7.54 -4.21
CA PHE A 164 -11.42 -8.37 -5.01
C PHE A 164 -10.27 -8.86 -4.12
N ASN A 165 -10.18 -10.17 -3.85
CA ASN A 165 -9.27 -10.70 -2.85
C ASN A 165 -7.94 -11.16 -3.49
N VAL A 166 -6.92 -10.30 -3.47
CA VAL A 166 -5.61 -10.63 -4.05
C VAL A 166 -4.82 -11.59 -3.17
N GLN A 167 -5.10 -11.68 -1.86
CA GLN A 167 -4.48 -12.67 -0.98
C GLN A 167 -4.73 -14.09 -1.48
N VAL A 168 -5.97 -14.44 -1.80
CA VAL A 168 -6.34 -15.79 -2.29
C VAL A 168 -5.60 -16.13 -3.60
N MET A 169 -5.52 -15.16 -4.53
CA MET A 169 -4.78 -15.35 -5.77
C MET A 169 -3.27 -15.57 -5.53
N MET A 170 -2.68 -14.86 -4.57
CA MET A 170 -1.27 -15.06 -4.21
C MET A 170 -1.04 -16.37 -3.46
N GLU A 171 -1.99 -16.83 -2.64
CA GLU A 171 -1.94 -18.14 -1.97
C GLU A 171 -1.89 -19.30 -2.97
N TYR A 172 -2.60 -19.20 -4.11
CA TYR A 172 -2.48 -20.17 -5.22
C TYR A 172 -1.08 -20.24 -5.83
N LEU A 173 -0.28 -19.19 -5.66
CA LEU A 173 1.11 -19.12 -6.10
C LEU A 173 2.10 -19.42 -4.96
N GLY A 174 1.63 -19.85 -3.79
CA GLY A 174 2.46 -20.10 -2.61
C GLY A 174 2.88 -18.85 -1.85
N GLY A 175 2.22 -17.72 -2.09
CA GLY A 175 2.39 -16.46 -1.38
C GLY A 175 1.34 -16.22 -0.30
N GLY A 176 1.03 -14.94 -0.04
CA GLY A 176 0.03 -14.52 0.93
C GLY A 176 -0.05 -13.00 1.11
N GLY A 177 -0.77 -12.56 2.13
CA GLY A 177 -0.91 -11.14 2.47
C GLY A 177 -2.29 -10.81 3.03
N HIS A 178 -2.86 -9.71 2.56
CA HIS A 178 -4.17 -9.21 2.94
C HIS A 178 -5.09 -9.08 1.71
N LEU A 179 -6.38 -8.96 1.98
CA LEU A 179 -7.43 -8.88 0.95
C LEU A 179 -7.09 -7.92 -0.21
N ASN A 180 -6.54 -6.75 0.10
CA ASN A 180 -6.24 -5.69 -0.87
C ASN A 180 -4.74 -5.53 -1.22
N MET A 181 -3.87 -6.29 -0.57
CA MET A 181 -2.42 -6.16 -0.71
C MET A 181 -1.76 -7.50 -0.40
N ALA A 182 -1.17 -8.15 -1.41
CA ALA A 182 -0.57 -9.46 -1.26
C ALA A 182 0.64 -9.62 -2.17
N GLY A 183 1.46 -10.64 -1.93
CA GLY A 183 2.55 -10.98 -2.83
C GLY A 183 2.90 -12.47 -2.83
N ALA A 184 3.59 -12.90 -3.88
CA ALA A 184 4.03 -14.27 -4.06
C ALA A 184 5.38 -14.33 -4.80
N GLN A 185 6.12 -15.42 -4.61
CA GLN A 185 7.39 -15.67 -5.29
C GLN A 185 7.26 -16.90 -6.18
N ILE A 186 7.23 -16.69 -7.49
CA ILE A 186 7.16 -17.77 -8.47
C ILE A 186 8.58 -18.24 -8.76
N GLN A 187 8.87 -19.50 -8.45
CA GLN A 187 10.19 -20.13 -8.67
C GLN A 187 10.43 -20.41 -10.16
N THR A 188 10.72 -19.35 -10.91
CA THR A 188 11.14 -19.39 -12.32
C THR A 188 11.90 -18.10 -12.67
N GLN A 189 12.70 -18.17 -13.73
CA GLN A 189 13.31 -17.02 -14.39
C GLN A 189 12.62 -16.69 -15.72
N ASP A 190 11.64 -17.46 -16.16
CA ASP A 190 10.87 -17.15 -17.36
C ASP A 190 9.69 -16.22 -16.99
N MET A 191 9.72 -15.00 -17.52
CA MET A 191 8.68 -13.99 -17.26
C MET A 191 7.33 -14.41 -17.86
N GLU A 192 7.33 -15.10 -18.99
CA GLU A 192 6.10 -15.58 -19.63
C GLU A 192 5.52 -16.78 -18.87
N GLU A 193 6.38 -17.65 -18.32
CA GLU A 193 5.94 -18.70 -17.40
C GLU A 193 5.31 -18.11 -16.12
N ALA A 194 5.94 -17.08 -15.54
CA ALA A 194 5.42 -16.41 -14.35
C ALA A 194 4.07 -15.72 -14.61
N LYS A 195 3.93 -15.02 -15.75
CA LYS A 195 2.64 -14.44 -16.19
C LYS A 195 1.57 -15.52 -16.37
N SER A 196 1.92 -16.64 -17.00
CA SER A 196 0.99 -17.75 -17.23
C SER A 196 0.47 -18.32 -15.90
N LYS A 197 1.35 -18.56 -14.93
CA LYS A 197 0.96 -19.00 -13.58
C LYS A 197 0.07 -17.99 -12.86
N LEU A 198 0.39 -16.70 -12.96
CA LEU A 198 -0.46 -15.64 -12.42
C LEU A 198 -1.86 -15.64 -13.06
N PHE A 199 -1.95 -15.77 -14.38
CA PHE A 199 -3.21 -15.83 -15.10
C PHE A 199 -4.05 -17.04 -14.69
N GLU A 200 -3.44 -18.20 -14.51
CA GLU A 200 -4.11 -19.39 -13.97
C GLU A 200 -4.69 -19.14 -12.57
N ALA A 201 -3.93 -18.50 -11.68
CA ALA A 201 -4.40 -18.14 -10.34
C ALA A 201 -5.58 -17.17 -10.38
N ILE A 202 -5.54 -16.15 -11.25
CA ILE A 202 -6.65 -15.19 -11.43
C ILE A 202 -7.90 -15.89 -11.98
N ILE A 203 -7.73 -16.78 -12.97
CA ILE A 203 -8.83 -17.56 -13.55
C ILE A 203 -9.47 -18.46 -12.49
N GLN A 204 -8.66 -19.14 -11.67
CA GLN A 204 -9.16 -20.00 -10.60
C GLN A 204 -10.00 -19.20 -9.60
N TYR A 205 -9.47 -18.08 -9.10
CA TYR A 205 -10.19 -17.19 -8.19
C TYR A 205 -11.53 -16.72 -8.77
N LYS A 206 -11.53 -16.26 -10.04
CA LYS A 206 -12.76 -15.80 -10.70
C LYS A 206 -13.79 -16.91 -10.89
N LYS A 207 -13.39 -18.15 -11.11
CA LYS A 207 -14.32 -19.30 -11.23
C LYS A 207 -15.02 -19.61 -9.91
N GLU A 208 -14.28 -19.57 -8.81
CA GLU A 208 -14.80 -19.87 -7.48
C GLU A 208 -15.73 -18.76 -6.93
N ASN A 209 -15.51 -17.51 -7.36
CA ASN A 209 -16.28 -16.35 -6.89
C ASN A 209 -17.39 -15.90 -7.86
N ASN A 210 -17.53 -16.55 -9.02
CA ASN A 210 -18.67 -16.36 -9.95
C ASN A 210 -19.76 -17.44 -9.77
N GLN A 211 -19.72 -18.22 -8.68
CA GLN A 211 -20.82 -19.07 -8.20
C GLN A 211 -21.61 -18.33 -7.12
#